data_AF-A0A5C7MSM5-F1
#
_entry.id   AF-A0A5C7MSM5-F1
#
_cell.length_a   1.000
_cell.length_b   1.000
_cell.length_c   1.000
_cell.angle_alpha   90.00
_cell.angle_beta   90.00
_cell.angle_gamma   90.00
#
_symmetry.space_group_name_H-M   'P 1'
#
loop_
_entity.id
_entity.type
_entity.pdbx_description
1 polymer ?
#
loop_
_entity_poly.entity_id
_entity_poly.type
_entity_poly.pdbx_seq_one_letter_code
_entity_poly.pdbx_strand_id
1 'polypeptide(L)'
;MKKLLYLPFLVVLFQCSPDPVQQDLLNYINVEMPKVATLESEAITAYESISGENYQNDSIMYFTLAETVVPKYQEFYTTLESIKPATAEVASLHKEYVHAAADQLDAFRLIIEAIEKQDPQIITRANEDLAEGRALLKMWRADLDSACLKHNVVFTSDEGEK
;
A
#
# COMPACT_ATOMS: atom_id res chain seq x y z
N MET A 1 -28.71 64.31 -24.32
CA MET A 1 -28.49 63.68 -23.00
C MET A 1 -29.18 62.32 -22.97
N LYS A 2 -28.41 61.23 -22.92
CA LYS A 2 -28.75 59.96 -22.24
C LYS A 2 -27.47 59.12 -22.23
N LYS A 3 -26.84 59.05 -21.05
CA LYS A 3 -25.62 58.28 -20.81
C LYS A 3 -25.98 56.80 -20.96
N LEU A 4 -25.40 56.12 -21.95
CA LEU A 4 -25.52 54.68 -22.09
C LEU A 4 -24.53 54.06 -21.09
N LEU A 5 -25.06 53.59 -19.96
CA LEU A 5 -24.28 52.98 -18.89
C LEU A 5 -23.83 51.59 -19.35
N TYR A 6 -22.53 51.45 -19.64
CA TYR A 6 -21.87 50.16 -19.86
C TYR A 6 -21.96 49.33 -18.57
N LEU A 7 -22.57 48.15 -18.66
CA LEU A 7 -22.46 47.09 -17.65
C LEU A 7 -21.57 46.00 -18.25
N PRO A 8 -20.33 45.79 -17.76
CA PRO A 8 -19.53 44.67 -18.22
C PRO A 8 -20.18 43.39 -17.70
N PHE A 9 -20.59 42.51 -18.61
CA PHE A 9 -21.04 41.16 -18.32
C PHE A 9 -19.82 40.37 -17.81
N LEU A 10 -19.59 40.43 -16.49
CA LEU A 10 -18.58 39.63 -15.82
C LEU A 10 -19.07 38.18 -15.78
N VAL A 11 -18.75 37.42 -16.83
CA VAL A 11 -18.89 35.96 -16.82
C VAL A 11 -17.88 35.42 -15.83
N VAL A 12 -18.32 35.18 -14.59
CA VAL A 12 -17.57 34.36 -13.64
C VAL A 12 -17.77 32.92 -14.10
N LEU A 13 -16.89 32.46 -14.99
CA LEU A 13 -16.73 31.03 -15.22
C LEU A 13 -16.27 30.44 -13.90
N PHE A 14 -17.19 29.80 -13.16
CA PHE A 14 -16.83 28.86 -12.10
C PHE A 14 -16.02 27.75 -12.77
N GLN A 15 -14.70 27.93 -12.84
CA GLN A 15 -13.80 26.83 -13.15
C GLN A 15 -13.97 25.84 -11.99
N CYS A 16 -14.69 24.75 -12.25
CA CYS A 16 -14.54 23.53 -11.47
C CYS A 16 -13.09 23.10 -11.70
N SER A 17 -12.17 23.58 -10.85
CA SER A 17 -10.78 23.16 -10.92
C SER A 17 -10.79 21.64 -10.76
N PRO A 18 -10.08 20.89 -11.62
CA PRO A 18 -9.93 19.46 -11.41
C PRO A 18 -9.42 19.20 -10.00
N ASP A 19 -10.02 18.23 -9.30
CA ASP A 19 -9.62 17.86 -7.95
C ASP A 19 -8.21 17.23 -8.00
N PRO A 20 -7.18 17.89 -7.45
CA PRO A 20 -5.81 17.39 -7.53
C PRO A 20 -5.63 16.09 -6.74
N VAL A 21 -6.41 15.87 -5.68
CA VAL A 21 -6.33 14.64 -4.88
C VAL A 21 -6.95 13.47 -5.64
N GLN A 22 -8.06 13.70 -6.36
CA GLN A 22 -8.67 12.68 -7.22
C GLN A 22 -7.67 12.19 -8.29
N GLN A 23 -6.97 13.10 -8.97
CA GLN A 23 -5.98 12.74 -9.98
C GLN A 23 -4.79 11.99 -9.39
N ASP A 24 -4.32 12.43 -8.23
CA ASP A 24 -3.22 11.79 -7.53
C ASP A 24 -3.60 10.38 -7.05
N LEU A 25 -4.81 10.19 -6.50
CA LEU A 25 -5.35 8.87 -6.15
C LEU A 25 -5.44 7.94 -7.38
N LEU A 26 -5.93 8.45 -8.51
CA LEU A 26 -5.99 7.66 -9.76
C LEU A 26 -4.60 7.26 -10.23
N ASN A 27 -3.63 8.16 -10.20
CA ASN A 27 -2.25 7.84 -10.55
C ASN A 27 -1.63 6.83 -9.55
N TYR A 28 -1.82 7.08 -8.25
CA TYR A 28 -1.32 6.22 -7.18
C TYR A 28 -1.83 4.79 -7.35
N ILE A 29 -3.14 4.61 -7.54
CA ILE A 29 -3.77 3.29 -7.61
C ILE A 29 -3.54 2.59 -8.96
N ASN A 30 -3.63 3.31 -10.08
CA ASN A 30 -3.60 2.68 -11.41
C ASN A 30 -2.22 2.65 -12.05
N VAL A 31 -1.27 3.46 -11.57
CA VAL A 31 0.07 3.58 -12.18
C VAL A 31 1.15 3.17 -11.20
N GLU A 32 1.16 3.71 -9.98
CA GLU A 32 2.25 3.49 -9.04
C GLU A 32 2.14 2.12 -8.33
N MET A 33 0.98 1.83 -7.73
CA MET A 33 0.74 0.59 -6.99
C MET A 33 0.93 -0.71 -7.80
N PRO A 34 0.54 -0.79 -9.09
CA PRO A 34 0.76 -1.99 -9.88
C PRO A 34 2.24 -2.34 -10.10
N LYS A 35 3.15 -1.36 -9.97
CA LYS A 35 4.60 -1.59 -10.10
C LYS A 35 5.16 -2.47 -8.98
N VAL A 36 4.50 -2.50 -7.83
CA VAL A 36 4.97 -3.20 -6.62
C VAL A 36 4.11 -4.39 -6.22
N ALA A 37 2.87 -4.48 -6.73
CA ALA A 37 1.91 -5.51 -6.35
C ALA A 37 2.39 -6.95 -6.59
N THR A 38 3.11 -7.20 -7.69
CA THR A 38 3.64 -8.54 -7.97
C THR A 38 4.69 -8.96 -6.94
N LEU A 39 5.59 -8.06 -6.53
CA LEU A 39 6.64 -8.37 -5.56
C LEU A 39 6.06 -8.69 -4.18
N GLU A 40 5.09 -7.89 -3.72
CA GLU A 40 4.38 -8.14 -2.46
C GLU A 40 3.66 -9.50 -2.50
N SER A 41 2.86 -9.72 -3.56
CA SER A 41 2.08 -10.95 -3.72
C SER A 41 2.95 -12.20 -3.75
N GLU A 42 4.08 -12.17 -4.47
CA GLU A 42 5.01 -13.29 -4.52
C GLU A 42 5.65 -13.58 -3.16
N ALA A 43 6.03 -12.54 -2.41
CA ALA A 43 6.61 -12.70 -1.08
C ALA A 43 5.59 -13.25 -0.07
N ILE A 44 4.38 -12.68 -0.05
CA ILE A 44 3.30 -13.13 0.85
C ILE A 44 2.87 -14.56 0.51
N THR A 45 2.67 -14.88 -0.77
CA THR A 45 2.32 -16.24 -1.21
C THR A 45 3.40 -17.26 -0.80
N ALA A 46 4.68 -16.91 -0.97
CA ALA A 46 5.78 -17.77 -0.54
C ALA A 46 5.75 -18.01 0.98
N TYR A 47 5.49 -16.97 1.79
CA TYR A 47 5.36 -17.10 3.24
C TYR A 47 4.15 -17.95 3.65
N GLU A 48 2.97 -17.73 3.04
CA GLU A 48 1.76 -18.51 3.31
C GLU A 48 1.93 -20.00 2.98
N SER A 49 2.77 -20.34 1.99
CA SER A 49 3.04 -21.73 1.60
C SER A 49 3.84 -22.53 2.63
N ILE A 50 4.46 -21.87 3.62
CA ILE A 50 5.31 -22.51 4.64
C ILE A 50 4.92 -22.16 6.08
N SER A 51 3.81 -21.44 6.29
CA SER A 51 3.37 -20.97 7.61
C SER A 51 1.95 -21.44 7.94
N GLY A 52 1.54 -21.25 9.20
CA GLY A 52 0.21 -21.65 9.68
C GLY A 52 -0.05 -23.14 9.48
N GLU A 53 -1.15 -23.48 8.81
CA GLU A 53 -1.51 -24.88 8.50
C GLU A 53 -0.52 -25.56 7.54
N ASN A 54 0.26 -24.79 6.78
CA ASN A 54 1.26 -25.31 5.83
C ASN A 54 2.66 -25.46 6.45
N TYR A 55 2.83 -25.13 7.74
CA TYR A 55 4.11 -25.29 8.42
C TYR A 55 4.51 -26.76 8.48
N GLN A 56 5.76 -27.05 8.11
CA GLN A 56 6.32 -28.40 8.10
C GLN A 56 7.47 -28.56 9.10
N ASN A 57 8.47 -27.67 9.03
CA ASN A 57 9.60 -27.63 9.93
C ASN A 57 10.38 -26.31 9.77
N ASP A 58 11.23 -26.03 10.76
CA ASP A 58 12.05 -24.81 10.82
C ASP A 58 13.03 -24.68 9.65
N SER A 59 13.57 -25.79 9.12
CA SER A 59 14.53 -25.73 8.02
C SER A 59 13.87 -25.20 6.74
N ILE A 60 12.69 -25.71 6.40
CA ILE A 60 11.92 -25.24 5.23
C ILE A 60 11.54 -23.77 5.41
N MET A 61 11.01 -23.41 6.59
CA MET A 61 10.63 -22.04 6.89
C MET A 61 11.83 -21.08 6.80
N TYR A 62 12.97 -21.43 7.39
CA TYR A 62 14.19 -20.63 7.34
C TYR A 62 14.67 -20.38 5.91
N PHE A 63 14.84 -21.44 5.11
CA PHE A 63 15.35 -21.28 3.74
C PHE A 63 14.36 -20.52 2.86
N THR A 64 13.06 -20.79 2.95
CA THR A 64 12.05 -20.04 2.18
C THR A 64 12.02 -18.55 2.58
N LEU A 65 12.13 -18.24 3.87
CA LEU A 65 12.20 -16.85 4.34
C LEU A 65 13.46 -16.14 3.84
N ALA A 66 14.63 -16.74 4.06
CA ALA A 66 15.92 -16.13 3.77
C ALA A 66 16.20 -16.00 2.26
N GLU A 67 15.78 -16.98 1.46
CA GLU A 67 16.11 -17.04 0.03
C GLU A 67 15.00 -16.48 -0.87
N THR A 68 13.75 -16.43 -0.40
CA THR A 68 12.60 -15.99 -1.22
C THR A 68 11.84 -14.83 -0.60
N VAL A 69 11.28 -14.98 0.61
CA VAL A 69 10.35 -13.99 1.19
C VAL A 69 11.07 -12.67 1.45
N VAL A 70 12.13 -12.67 2.27
CA VAL A 70 12.83 -11.45 2.68
C VAL A 70 13.44 -10.70 1.49
N PRO A 71 14.14 -11.36 0.53
CA PRO A 71 14.66 -10.66 -0.65
C PRO A 71 13.57 -9.98 -1.48
N LYS A 72 12.47 -10.68 -1.80
CA LYS A 72 11.37 -10.12 -2.60
C LYS A 72 10.63 -9.02 -1.85
N TYR A 73 10.36 -9.22 -0.57
CA TYR A 73 9.68 -8.23 0.25
C TYR A 73 10.54 -6.97 0.46
N GLN A 74 11.87 -7.12 0.55
CA GLN A 74 12.79 -5.98 0.58
C GLN A 74 12.76 -5.18 -0.74
N GLU A 75 12.70 -5.86 -1.89
CA GLU A 75 12.56 -5.20 -3.20
C GLU A 75 11.22 -4.47 -3.32
N PHE A 76 10.13 -5.11 -2.87
CA PHE A 76 8.81 -4.50 -2.72
C PHE A 76 8.89 -3.24 -1.86
N TYR A 77 9.41 -3.35 -0.63
CA TYR A 77 9.51 -2.23 0.32
C TYR A 77 10.29 -1.05 -0.27
N THR A 78 11.45 -1.32 -0.87
CA THR A 78 12.31 -0.28 -1.45
C THR A 78 11.62 0.43 -2.61
N THR A 79 10.90 -0.33 -3.44
CA THR A 79 10.16 0.24 -4.57
C THR A 79 8.95 1.02 -4.09
N LEU A 80 8.22 0.51 -3.09
CA LEU A 80 7.10 1.17 -2.46
C LEU A 80 7.54 2.51 -1.87
N GLU A 81 8.58 2.53 -1.04
CA GLU A 81 9.14 3.73 -0.40
C GLU A 81 9.56 4.82 -1.40
N SER A 82 9.90 4.43 -2.64
CA SER A 82 10.30 5.36 -3.69
C SER A 82 9.13 6.15 -4.31
N ILE A 83 7.89 5.71 -4.10
CA ILE A 83 6.69 6.36 -4.65
C ILE A 83 6.47 7.70 -3.96
N LYS A 84 6.18 8.74 -4.75
CA LYS A 84 5.99 10.11 -4.25
C LYS A 84 4.65 10.66 -4.70
N PRO A 85 3.58 10.49 -3.90
CA PRO A 85 2.30 11.09 -4.20
C PRO A 85 2.40 12.63 -4.26
N ALA A 86 1.62 13.24 -5.14
CA ALA A 86 1.68 14.68 -5.40
C ALA A 86 0.99 15.52 -4.31
N THR A 87 0.01 14.95 -3.63
CA THR A 87 -0.83 15.63 -2.64
C THR A 87 -0.54 15.13 -1.23
N ALA A 88 -0.72 16.01 -0.25
CA ALA A 88 -0.46 15.69 1.16
C ALA A 88 -1.35 14.55 1.68
N GLU A 89 -2.59 14.45 1.18
CA GLU A 89 -3.55 13.41 1.59
C GLU A 89 -3.08 12.03 1.14
N VAL A 90 -2.74 11.86 -0.14
CA VAL A 90 -2.23 10.58 -0.66
C VAL A 90 -0.84 10.27 -0.10
N ALA A 91 0.00 11.27 0.14
CA ALA A 91 1.30 11.09 0.79
C ALA A 91 1.15 10.57 2.24
N SER A 92 0.10 10.99 2.96
CA SER A 92 -0.19 10.46 4.31
C SER A 92 -0.57 8.98 4.25
N LEU A 93 -1.50 8.61 3.36
CA LEU A 93 -1.89 7.21 3.13
C LEU A 93 -0.69 6.35 2.73
N HIS A 94 0.15 6.86 1.82
CA HIS A 94 1.34 6.15 1.37
C HIS A 94 2.33 5.91 2.51
N LYS A 95 2.54 6.91 3.39
CA LYS A 95 3.42 6.78 4.54
C LYS A 95 2.94 5.69 5.50
N GLU A 96 1.64 5.57 5.74
CA GLU A 96 1.08 4.50 6.58
C GLU A 96 1.34 3.12 5.98
N TYR A 97 1.21 2.98 4.67
CA TYR A 97 1.51 1.72 4.00
C TYR A 97 2.99 1.36 4.02
N VAL A 98 3.88 2.32 3.76
CA VAL A 98 5.34 2.12 3.88
C VAL A 98 5.71 1.70 5.30
N HIS A 99 5.11 2.30 6.33
CA HIS A 99 5.35 1.92 7.71
C HIS A 99 4.89 0.48 7.99
N ALA A 100 3.67 0.11 7.58
CA ALA A 100 3.16 -1.25 7.75
C ALA A 100 4.02 -2.29 6.99
N ALA A 101 4.53 -1.94 5.81
CA ALA A 101 5.44 -2.78 5.05
C ALA A 101 6.80 -2.94 5.75
N ALA A 102 7.36 -1.86 6.33
CA ALA A 102 8.58 -1.94 7.12
C ALA A 102 8.43 -2.92 8.30
N ASP A 103 7.33 -2.81 9.04
CA ASP A 103 7.05 -3.66 10.20
C ASP A 103 6.92 -5.14 9.79
N GLN A 104 6.25 -5.43 8.67
CA GLN A 104 6.17 -6.79 8.14
C GLN A 104 7.53 -7.35 7.71
N LEU A 105 8.36 -6.54 7.05
CA LEU A 105 9.71 -6.93 6.65
C LEU A 105 10.59 -7.29 7.87
N ASP A 106 10.53 -6.46 8.91
CA ASP A 106 11.27 -6.69 10.14
C ASP A 106 10.75 -7.92 10.89
N ALA A 107 9.44 -8.16 10.89
CA ALA A 107 8.87 -9.37 11.47
C ALA A 107 9.31 -10.64 10.72
N PHE A 108 9.42 -10.63 9.39
CA PHE A 108 9.98 -11.77 8.64
C PHE A 108 11.43 -12.07 9.03
N ARG A 109 12.24 -11.03 9.24
CA ARG A 109 13.61 -11.18 9.74
C ARG A 109 13.64 -11.71 11.17
N LEU A 110 12.70 -11.29 12.00
CA LEU A 110 12.58 -11.74 13.37
C LEU A 110 12.22 -13.23 13.48
N ILE A 111 11.43 -13.77 12.52
CA ILE A 111 11.19 -15.22 12.42
C ILE A 111 12.49 -15.97 12.11
N ILE A 112 13.32 -15.47 11.19
CA ILE A 112 14.63 -16.06 10.88
C ILE A 112 15.48 -16.09 12.16
N GLU A 113 15.57 -14.97 12.87
CA GLU A 113 16.32 -14.86 14.12
C GLU A 113 15.80 -15.84 15.20
N ALA A 114 14.48 -15.99 15.32
CA ALA A 114 13.86 -16.94 16.25
C ALA A 114 14.30 -18.39 15.95
N ILE A 115 14.34 -18.77 14.66
CA ILE A 115 14.77 -20.10 14.22
C ILE A 115 16.26 -20.29 14.51
N GLU A 116 17.11 -19.31 14.19
CA GLU A 116 18.56 -19.40 14.43
C GLU A 116 18.90 -19.54 15.92
N LYS A 117 18.21 -18.78 16.77
CA LYS A 117 18.42 -18.77 18.22
C LYS A 117 17.65 -19.87 18.95
N GLN A 118 16.72 -20.53 18.28
CA GLN A 118 15.77 -21.47 18.87
C GLN A 118 15.03 -20.84 20.07
N ASP A 119 14.65 -19.56 19.93
CA ASP A 119 14.04 -18.78 21.01
C ASP A 119 12.53 -18.59 20.79
N PRO A 120 11.67 -19.26 21.60
CA PRO A 120 10.23 -19.17 21.46
C PRO A 120 9.66 -17.80 21.85
N GLN A 121 10.39 -16.96 22.57
CA GLN A 121 9.91 -15.59 22.86
C GLN A 121 10.02 -14.71 21.61
N ILE A 122 11.08 -14.90 20.82
CA ILE A 122 11.29 -14.16 19.58
C ILE A 122 10.21 -14.54 18.56
N ILE A 123 9.86 -15.83 18.44
CA ILE A 123 8.79 -16.24 17.51
C ILE A 123 7.42 -15.71 17.95
N THR A 124 7.11 -15.67 19.25
CA THR A 124 5.87 -15.07 19.75
C THR A 124 5.79 -13.60 19.35
N ARG A 125 6.86 -12.83 19.60
CA ARG A 125 6.93 -11.42 19.21
C ARG A 125 6.78 -11.24 17.70
N ALA A 126 7.48 -12.03 16.88
CA ALA A 126 7.37 -11.93 15.43
C ALA A 126 5.93 -12.19 14.93
N ASN A 127 5.20 -13.12 15.56
CA ASN A 127 3.81 -13.38 15.23
C ASN A 127 2.87 -12.23 15.64
N GLU A 128 3.14 -11.58 16.77
CA GLU A 128 2.43 -10.38 17.22
C GLU A 128 2.67 -9.22 16.25
N ASP A 129 3.94 -8.95 15.90
CA ASP A 129 4.33 -7.90 14.95
C ASP A 129 3.68 -8.12 13.57
N LEU A 130 3.66 -9.38 13.07
CA LEU A 130 2.95 -9.71 11.82
C LEU A 130 1.42 -9.51 11.93
N ALA A 131 0.82 -9.80 13.09
CA ALA A 131 -0.60 -9.59 13.30
C ALA A 131 -0.97 -8.11 13.34
N GLU A 132 -0.16 -7.29 13.99
CA GLU A 132 -0.28 -5.84 14.00
C GLU A 132 -0.10 -5.26 12.60
N GLY A 133 0.94 -5.66 11.87
CA GLY A 133 1.16 -5.23 10.49
C GLY A 133 -0.04 -5.55 9.57
N ARG A 134 -0.63 -6.74 9.69
CA ARG A 134 -1.87 -7.08 8.95
C ARG A 134 -3.05 -6.19 9.33
N ALA A 135 -3.19 -5.82 10.60
CA ALA A 135 -4.23 -4.90 11.05
C ALA A 135 -4.02 -3.49 10.48
N LEU A 136 -2.78 -2.99 10.48
CA LEU A 136 -2.41 -1.71 9.88
C LEU A 136 -2.71 -1.66 8.38
N LEU A 137 -2.35 -2.71 7.63
CA LEU A 137 -2.68 -2.79 6.20
C LEU A 137 -4.19 -2.77 5.94
N LYS A 138 -4.96 -3.44 6.79
CA LYS A 138 -6.43 -3.40 6.70
C LYS A 138 -6.99 -2.00 6.97
N MET A 139 -6.44 -1.29 7.94
CA MET A 139 -6.81 0.10 8.24
C MET A 139 -6.45 1.02 7.07
N TRP A 140 -5.21 0.95 6.58
CA TRP A 140 -4.76 1.69 5.40
C TRP A 140 -5.68 1.47 4.19
N ARG A 141 -6.09 0.22 3.93
CA ARG A 141 -7.00 -0.10 2.83
C ARG A 141 -8.35 0.60 2.99
N ALA A 142 -8.89 0.64 4.20
CA ALA A 142 -10.14 1.33 4.50
C ALA A 142 -10.01 2.85 4.37
N ASP A 143 -8.87 3.42 4.79
CA ASP A 143 -8.60 4.86 4.66
C ASP A 143 -8.42 5.26 3.19
N LEU A 144 -7.76 4.42 2.39
CA LEU A 144 -7.66 4.57 0.94
C LEU A 144 -9.05 4.53 0.27
N ASP A 145 -9.91 3.57 0.64
CA ASP A 145 -11.28 3.48 0.12
C ASP A 145 -12.10 4.73 0.50
N SER A 146 -11.95 5.22 1.73
CA SER A 146 -12.59 6.44 2.21
C SER A 146 -12.15 7.67 1.43
N ALA A 147 -10.85 7.80 1.14
CA ALA A 147 -10.30 8.87 0.31
C ALA A 147 -10.83 8.79 -1.13
N CYS A 148 -10.88 7.60 -1.72
CA CYS A 148 -11.48 7.38 -3.04
C CYS A 148 -12.94 7.83 -3.10
N LEU A 149 -13.75 7.46 -2.10
CA LEU A 149 -15.15 7.88 -2.01
C LEU A 149 -15.30 9.40 -1.87
N LYS A 150 -14.52 10.01 -0.97
CA LYS A 150 -14.51 11.46 -0.71
C LYS A 150 -14.17 12.27 -1.98
N HIS A 151 -13.23 11.77 -2.78
CA HIS A 151 -12.74 12.43 -3.99
C HIS A 151 -13.41 11.91 -5.28
N ASN A 152 -14.51 11.16 -5.18
CA ASN A 152 -15.28 10.63 -6.31
C ASN A 152 -14.40 9.86 -7.31
N VAL A 153 -13.45 9.07 -6.83
CA VAL A 153 -12.67 8.15 -7.66
C VAL A 153 -13.59 7.01 -8.09
N VAL A 154 -13.89 6.94 -9.38
CA VAL A 154 -14.67 5.84 -9.98
C VAL A 154 -13.69 4.83 -10.54
N PHE A 155 -13.73 3.61 -10.04
CA PHE A 155 -13.05 2.49 -10.68
C PHE A 155 -13.83 2.14 -11.94
N THR A 156 -13.31 2.52 -13.11
CA THR A 156 -13.75 1.90 -14.35
C THR A 156 -13.14 0.51 -14.36
N SER A 157 -13.86 -0.47 -13.80
CA SER A 157 -13.63 -1.85 -14.21
C SER A 157 -13.89 -1.88 -15.71
N ASP A 158 -12.88 -2.12 -16.52
CA ASP A 158 -13.08 -2.55 -17.91
C ASP A 158 -13.71 -3.96 -17.89
N GLU A 159 -14.95 -4.04 -17.41
CA GLU A 159 -15.89 -5.08 -17.81
C GLU A 159 -16.56 -4.58 -19.10
N GLY A 160 -15.92 -4.88 -20.23
CA GLY A 160 -16.48 -4.50 -21.52
C GLY A 160 -15.57 -4.82 -22.70
N GLU A 161 -15.35 -6.11 -22.99
CA GLU A 161 -15.66 -6.71 -24.31
C GLU A 161 -15.11 -8.15 -24.43
N LYS A 162 -16.04 -9.10 -24.24
CA LYS A 162 -16.11 -10.47 -24.80
C LYS A 162 -15.05 -11.51 -24.43
#